data_AF-A0A9W8UI13-F1
#
_entry.id   AF-A0A9W8UI13-F1
#
_cell.length_a   1.000
_cell.length_b   1.000
_cell.length_c   1.000
_cell.angle_alpha   90.00
_cell.angle_beta   90.00
_cell.angle_gamma   90.00
#
_symmetry.space_group_name_H-M   'P 1'
#
loop_
_entity.id
_entity.type
_entity.pdbx_description
1 polymer ?
#
loop_
_entity_poly.entity_id
_entity_poly.type
_entity_poly.pdbx_seq_one_letter_code
_entity_poly.pdbx_strand_id
1 'polypeptide(L)'
;MPTSGRMTEPRNYAPRTSGLPMSSEPPPKFNLELPTVSQNEQETLLPSPEAFEYQLGALVQQTLPAQQSLAVYQPPAEVYDGRSEKLKALTNPAWGNSKLASVLDPSNMPFVEAAKQAQPKNYGVVRLGNIPFATKRSEVIAFLGRNSKILNDVEEPVHIIMEKVTSKTMDAYVEFMTLEDAMRAVEKHTQNQLSGRPTRLGDRPVDLQLSSQASLMKDLFPVAAGVVWKGVTPEIQPVKPNEPWSNFKGFISAEEMVMLVKHVEVPHRSPFSKECPQRPYECLISTLRKFPWYMTECITVGQRNAMFQTTRDLLRLLLKSLDKGDDTVTLNKQLLRRVAKAAMECPGFTTLMKDDIAWIVGMDDGEQRSYGQPRFASSWRHQYALVPKPSMPLDVVEWYITAIREQTMRDVFARPHGERRVIQDKALSTDGYWGYFWVEVDYPTGAAFDNMMLAHAAQVEFSAIEAILARASGFM
;
A
#
# COMPACT_ATOMS: atom_id res chain seq x y z
N MET A 1 -34.21 -0.19 10.05
CA MET A 1 -34.53 0.11 8.63
C MET A 1 -33.92 1.46 8.29
N PRO A 2 -32.76 1.46 7.61
CA PRO A 2 -32.49 2.45 6.57
C PRO A 2 -31.83 1.84 5.31
N THR A 3 -32.50 2.10 4.17
CA THR A 3 -32.02 2.44 2.81
C THR A 3 -30.77 1.79 2.19
N SER A 4 -31.02 1.10 1.06
CA SER A 4 -30.11 0.44 0.11
C SER A 4 -28.91 1.28 -0.35
N GLY A 5 -27.70 0.81 -0.01
CA GLY A 5 -26.44 1.18 -0.65
C GLY A 5 -26.16 0.29 -1.87
N ARG A 6 -25.76 0.93 -2.97
CA ARG A 6 -25.40 0.30 -4.25
C ARG A 6 -24.34 -0.80 -4.07
N MET A 7 -24.68 -2.01 -4.49
CA MET A 7 -23.71 -3.09 -4.71
C MET A 7 -22.81 -2.72 -5.90
N THR A 8 -21.52 -2.61 -5.68
CA THR A 8 -20.52 -2.65 -6.76
C THR A 8 -19.89 -4.03 -6.77
N GLU A 9 -20.13 -4.78 -7.85
CA GLU A 9 -19.57 -6.11 -8.10
C GLU A 9 -18.03 -6.12 -8.18
N PRO A 10 -17.38 -7.28 -7.95
CA PRO A 10 -15.93 -7.38 -7.86
C PRO A 10 -15.25 -7.31 -9.23
N ARG A 11 -14.20 -6.49 -9.35
CA ARG A 11 -13.28 -6.49 -10.51
C ARG A 11 -12.35 -7.69 -10.44
N ASN A 12 -12.72 -8.79 -11.09
CA ASN A 12 -11.80 -9.84 -11.51
C ASN A 12 -12.33 -10.47 -12.80
N TYR A 13 -11.81 -10.04 -13.95
CA TYR A 13 -11.89 -10.83 -15.17
C TYR A 13 -10.64 -10.58 -16.02
N ALA A 14 -9.70 -11.52 -15.93
CA ALA A 14 -8.76 -11.80 -17.02
C ALA A 14 -9.15 -13.20 -17.53
N PRO A 15 -9.46 -13.40 -18.83
CA PRO A 15 -9.89 -14.70 -19.32
C PRO A 15 -8.69 -15.64 -19.45
N ARG A 16 -8.72 -16.74 -18.70
CA ARG A 16 -7.90 -17.92 -18.97
C ARG A 16 -8.57 -18.73 -20.07
N THR A 17 -7.86 -18.92 -21.18
CA THR A 17 -8.28 -19.81 -22.28
C THR A 17 -8.34 -21.25 -21.78
N SER A 18 -9.55 -21.81 -21.74
CA SER A 18 -9.80 -23.25 -21.56
C SER A 18 -10.44 -23.73 -22.85
N GLY A 19 -9.73 -24.56 -23.61
CA GLY A 19 -10.12 -24.96 -24.96
C GLY A 19 -11.39 -25.82 -24.99
N LEU A 20 -12.33 -25.42 -25.83
CA LEU A 20 -13.35 -26.22 -26.53
C LEU A 20 -13.75 -25.46 -27.83
N PRO A 21 -14.22 -26.14 -28.88
CA PRO A 21 -14.16 -25.65 -30.27
C PRO A 21 -15.17 -24.55 -30.61
N MET A 22 -14.73 -23.61 -31.47
CA MET A 22 -15.53 -22.50 -32.02
C MET A 22 -16.64 -22.99 -32.95
N SER A 23 -17.90 -22.66 -32.65
CA SER A 23 -19.00 -22.74 -33.62
C SER A 23 -19.08 -21.44 -34.42
N SER A 24 -18.96 -21.55 -35.74
CA SER A 24 -18.98 -20.44 -36.69
C SER A 24 -20.40 -20.10 -37.15
N GLU A 25 -21.15 -19.35 -36.33
CA GLU A 25 -22.38 -18.68 -36.79
C GLU A 25 -22.41 -17.20 -36.38
N PRO A 26 -22.82 -16.29 -37.28
CA PRO A 26 -22.88 -14.86 -36.98
C PRO A 26 -24.08 -14.53 -36.08
N PRO A 27 -23.97 -13.51 -35.20
CA PRO A 27 -25.06 -13.13 -34.29
C PRO A 27 -26.25 -12.51 -35.05
N PRO A 28 -27.50 -12.68 -34.56
CA PRO A 28 -28.70 -12.26 -35.27
C PRO A 28 -28.92 -10.74 -35.23
N LYS A 29 -29.53 -10.20 -36.30
CA LYS A 29 -29.82 -8.77 -36.49
C LYS A 29 -30.99 -8.29 -35.62
N PHE A 30 -30.83 -7.09 -35.04
CA PHE A 30 -31.83 -6.40 -34.22
C PHE A 30 -32.87 -5.70 -35.12
N ASN A 31 -34.17 -5.98 -34.95
CA ASN A 31 -35.26 -5.35 -35.69
C ASN A 31 -36.08 -4.43 -34.75
N LEU A 32 -36.32 -3.19 -35.18
CA LEU A 32 -37.10 -2.15 -34.49
C LEU A 32 -38.39 -1.92 -35.27
N GLU A 33 -39.49 -2.56 -34.86
CA GLU A 33 -40.84 -2.16 -35.26
C GLU A 33 -41.78 -2.24 -34.04
N LEU A 34 -42.38 -1.09 -33.69
CA LEU A 34 -43.49 -0.99 -32.73
C LEU A 34 -44.79 -0.77 -33.52
N PRO A 35 -45.90 -1.44 -33.18
CA PRO A 35 -47.16 -1.27 -33.89
C PRO A 35 -47.99 -0.10 -33.35
N THR A 36 -48.55 0.64 -34.30
CA THR A 36 -49.63 1.66 -34.18
C THR A 36 -50.96 1.04 -33.74
N VAL A 37 -51.71 1.72 -32.88
CA VAL A 37 -53.17 1.49 -32.69
C VAL A 37 -53.91 2.83 -32.64
N SER A 38 -54.99 2.88 -33.40
CA SER A 38 -55.83 4.04 -33.70
C SER A 38 -56.97 4.29 -32.69
N GLN A 39 -57.30 5.57 -32.60
CA GLN A 39 -58.47 6.32 -32.08
C GLN A 39 -59.81 5.59 -31.79
N ASN A 40 -60.46 6.00 -30.69
CA ASN A 40 -61.82 6.58 -30.73
C ASN A 40 -62.18 7.36 -29.44
N GLU A 41 -62.92 8.45 -29.65
CA GLU A 41 -63.15 9.60 -28.78
C GLU A 41 -64.35 9.47 -27.82
N GLN A 42 -64.35 10.26 -26.73
CA GLN A 42 -65.51 11.07 -26.35
C GLN A 42 -65.13 12.24 -25.43
N GLU A 43 -65.52 13.44 -25.89
CA GLU A 43 -65.17 14.77 -25.40
C GLU A 43 -65.79 15.12 -24.04
N THR A 44 -65.03 15.86 -23.22
CA THR A 44 -65.61 16.76 -22.21
C THR A 44 -64.74 18.00 -22.07
N LEU A 45 -65.23 19.10 -22.66
CA LEU A 45 -65.06 20.52 -22.32
C LEU A 45 -63.69 21.00 -21.79
N LEU A 46 -62.90 21.58 -22.69
CA LEU A 46 -61.69 22.38 -22.41
C LEU A 46 -62.03 23.82 -21.94
N PRO A 47 -61.34 24.36 -20.93
CA PRO A 47 -61.09 25.80 -20.80
C PRO A 47 -59.82 26.23 -21.57
N SER A 48 -59.75 27.53 -21.84
CA SER A 48 -58.88 28.30 -22.75
C SER A 48 -57.35 28.07 -22.71
N PRO A 49 -56.60 28.44 -23.78
CA PRO A 49 -55.18 28.14 -23.97
C PRO A 49 -54.19 28.90 -23.07
N GLU A 50 -54.66 29.67 -22.08
CA GLU A 50 -53.80 30.49 -21.20
C GLU A 50 -53.66 29.91 -19.78
N ALA A 51 -54.34 28.79 -19.46
CA ALA A 51 -54.25 28.14 -18.15
C ALA A 51 -53.43 26.83 -18.14
N PHE A 52 -52.90 26.39 -19.29
CA PHE A 52 -52.14 25.13 -19.41
C PHE A 52 -50.61 25.33 -19.40
N GLU A 53 -50.12 26.55 -19.62
CA GLU A 53 -48.67 26.85 -19.57
C GLU A 53 -48.10 26.93 -18.16
N TYR A 54 -48.93 27.05 -17.12
CA TYR A 54 -48.45 27.17 -15.73
C TYR A 54 -48.39 25.86 -14.92
N GLN A 55 -48.77 24.71 -15.50
CA GLN A 55 -48.75 23.43 -14.76
C GLN A 55 -47.98 22.28 -15.43
N LEU A 56 -47.54 22.42 -16.69
CA LEU A 56 -46.56 21.50 -17.32
C LEU A 56 -45.10 21.96 -17.19
N GLY A 57 -44.85 23.20 -16.79
CA GLY A 57 -43.50 23.71 -16.48
C GLY A 57 -42.92 23.19 -15.17
N ALA A 58 -43.72 22.53 -14.31
CA ALA A 58 -43.31 22.13 -12.96
C ALA A 58 -43.04 20.62 -12.78
N LEU A 59 -43.24 19.77 -13.81
CA LEU A 59 -43.13 18.31 -13.67
C LEU A 59 -42.26 17.59 -14.72
N VAL A 60 -41.63 18.30 -15.67
CA VAL A 60 -40.74 17.71 -16.71
C VAL A 60 -39.34 18.33 -16.70
N GLN A 61 -38.85 18.75 -15.53
CA GLN A 61 -37.48 19.24 -15.36
C GLN A 61 -36.65 18.46 -14.33
N GLN A 62 -37.06 17.24 -14.00
CA GLN A 62 -36.25 16.33 -13.21
C GLN A 62 -36.05 15.03 -14.00
N THR A 63 -34.79 14.61 -14.07
CA THR A 63 -34.24 13.38 -14.67
C THR A 63 -33.97 13.36 -16.18
N LEU A 64 -33.02 14.19 -16.62
CA LEU A 64 -31.99 13.78 -17.59
C LEU A 64 -30.63 14.24 -17.02
N PRO A 65 -29.59 13.38 -16.92
CA PRO A 65 -28.30 13.82 -16.41
C PRO A 65 -27.65 14.78 -17.40
N ALA A 66 -27.38 16.00 -16.94
CA ALA A 66 -26.59 16.98 -17.66
C ALA A 66 -25.25 16.34 -18.08
N GLN A 67 -24.82 16.64 -19.31
CA GLN A 67 -23.45 16.40 -19.75
C GLN A 67 -22.51 16.99 -18.70
N GLN A 68 -21.80 16.12 -17.97
CA GLN A 68 -20.77 16.53 -17.04
C GLN A 68 -19.61 17.10 -17.87
N SER A 69 -19.67 18.41 -18.11
CA SER A 69 -18.47 19.20 -18.35
C SER A 69 -17.47 18.85 -17.25
N LEU A 70 -16.23 18.54 -17.62
CA LEU A 70 -15.09 18.41 -16.70
C LEU A 70 -15.19 19.49 -15.62
N ALA A 71 -15.61 19.12 -14.42
CA ALA A 71 -15.72 20.07 -13.32
C ALA A 71 -14.30 20.49 -12.95
N VAL A 72 -13.91 21.68 -13.40
CA VAL A 72 -12.71 22.36 -12.92
C VAL A 72 -12.91 22.54 -11.41
N TYR A 73 -12.09 21.86 -10.62
CA TYR A 73 -12.05 22.07 -9.18
C TYR A 73 -11.74 23.55 -8.90
N GLN A 74 -12.69 24.28 -8.31
CA GLN A 74 -12.49 25.64 -7.83
C GLN A 74 -12.48 25.61 -6.29
N PRO A 75 -11.33 25.91 -5.63
CA PRO A 75 -11.29 25.97 -4.18
C PRO A 75 -12.05 27.21 -3.65
N PRO A 76 -12.62 27.17 -2.43
CA PRO A 76 -13.30 28.31 -1.82
C PRO A 76 -12.33 29.46 -1.56
N ALA A 77 -12.74 30.69 -1.92
CA ALA A 77 -12.00 31.92 -1.65
C ALA A 77 -12.46 32.53 -0.32
N GLU A 78 -11.76 32.23 0.77
CA GLU A 78 -11.81 33.04 1.99
C GLU A 78 -10.37 33.39 2.43
N VAL A 79 -10.07 34.68 2.46
CA VAL A 79 -8.75 35.24 2.77
C VAL A 79 -8.58 35.29 4.30
N TYR A 80 -8.07 34.20 4.85
CA TYR A 80 -7.02 34.22 5.87
C TYR A 80 -5.77 33.69 5.17
N ASP A 81 -4.63 34.39 5.23
CA ASP A 81 -3.40 33.96 4.55
C ASP A 81 -2.71 32.78 5.29
N GLY A 82 -3.51 31.77 5.70
CA GLY A 82 -3.13 30.53 6.38
C GLY A 82 -2.22 29.61 5.58
N ARG A 83 -1.49 30.18 4.62
CA ARG A 83 -0.34 29.59 3.94
C ARG A 83 0.81 29.48 4.93
N SER A 84 1.52 28.38 4.87
CA SER A 84 2.77 28.17 5.59
C SER A 84 3.81 29.20 5.15
N GLU A 85 4.75 29.54 6.05
CA GLU A 85 5.87 30.44 5.73
C GLU A 85 6.65 29.96 4.50
N LYS A 86 6.74 28.64 4.34
CA LYS A 86 7.40 28.00 3.20
C LYS A 86 6.66 28.25 1.88
N LEU A 87 5.32 28.17 1.87
CA LEU A 87 4.54 28.53 0.68
C LEU A 87 4.63 30.03 0.39
N LYS A 88 4.64 30.89 1.41
CA LYS A 88 4.81 32.35 1.24
C LYS A 88 6.17 32.69 0.63
N ALA A 89 7.23 32.03 1.07
CA ALA A 89 8.54 32.15 0.44
C ALA A 89 8.47 31.69 -1.03
N LEU A 90 7.90 30.50 -1.28
CA LEU A 90 7.82 29.90 -2.62
C LEU A 90 7.06 30.73 -3.66
N THR A 91 6.04 31.45 -3.19
CA THR A 91 5.16 32.28 -4.04
C THR A 91 5.57 33.74 -4.04
N ASN A 92 6.75 34.09 -3.49
CA ASN A 92 7.19 35.47 -3.41
C ASN A 92 7.45 36.05 -4.82
N PRO A 93 6.72 37.11 -5.23
CA PRO A 93 6.87 37.71 -6.56
C PRO A 93 8.26 38.33 -6.78
N ALA A 94 9.03 38.59 -5.72
CA ALA A 94 10.38 39.14 -5.81
C ALA A 94 11.39 38.19 -6.48
N TRP A 95 11.06 36.90 -6.64
CA TRP A 95 11.99 35.91 -7.21
C TRP A 95 12.14 35.96 -8.74
N GLY A 96 11.19 36.55 -9.48
CA GLY A 96 11.27 36.68 -10.95
C GLY A 96 11.75 35.40 -11.64
N ASN A 97 12.81 35.48 -12.45
CA ASN A 97 13.39 34.34 -13.19
C ASN A 97 14.12 33.30 -12.30
N SER A 98 14.43 33.61 -11.04
CA SER A 98 15.02 32.65 -10.08
C SER A 98 14.02 31.62 -9.56
N LYS A 99 12.73 31.77 -9.90
CA LYS A 99 11.63 30.98 -9.36
C LYS A 99 11.75 29.48 -9.68
N LEU A 100 12.20 29.11 -10.89
CA LEU A 100 12.39 27.70 -11.23
C LEU A 100 13.48 27.03 -10.37
N ALA A 101 14.62 27.71 -10.19
CA ALA A 101 15.70 27.20 -9.35
C ALA A 101 15.24 26.99 -7.90
N SER A 102 14.44 27.92 -7.36
CA SER A 102 13.85 27.79 -6.02
C SER A 102 12.82 26.66 -5.92
N VAL A 103 12.02 26.43 -6.96
CA VAL A 103 11.02 25.34 -7.01
C VAL A 103 11.67 23.97 -7.13
N LEU A 104 12.77 23.86 -7.88
CA LEU A 104 13.50 22.60 -8.03
C LEU A 104 14.50 22.34 -6.89
N ASP A 105 14.72 23.32 -6.00
CA ASP A 105 15.62 23.15 -4.86
C ASP A 105 15.16 21.98 -3.96
N PRO A 106 16.06 21.03 -3.60
CA PRO A 106 15.72 19.87 -2.76
C PRO A 106 15.14 20.21 -1.38
N SER A 107 15.43 21.40 -0.86
CA SER A 107 14.83 21.89 0.38
C SER A 107 13.34 22.20 0.20
N ASN A 108 12.91 22.64 -0.98
CA ASN A 108 11.53 22.99 -1.31
C ASN A 108 10.74 21.85 -1.95
N MET A 109 11.42 20.92 -2.63
CA MET A 109 10.80 19.74 -3.23
C MET A 109 9.96 18.95 -2.20
N PRO A 110 8.63 18.85 -2.38
CA PRO A 110 7.72 18.26 -1.40
C PRO A 110 7.59 16.75 -1.52
N PHE A 111 8.27 16.13 -2.49
CA PHE A 111 8.17 14.70 -2.76
C PHE A 111 9.49 13.99 -2.46
N VAL A 112 9.39 12.77 -1.94
CA VAL A 112 10.55 11.89 -1.68
C VAL A 112 10.22 10.46 -2.08
N GLU A 113 11.26 9.68 -2.37
CA GLU A 113 11.15 8.22 -2.52
C GLU A 113 11.11 7.57 -1.14
N ALA A 114 9.93 7.19 -0.66
CA ALA A 114 9.74 6.72 0.71
C ALA A 114 10.56 5.46 1.05
N ALA A 115 10.62 4.52 0.11
CA ALA A 115 11.33 3.25 0.29
C ALA A 115 12.84 3.47 0.51
N LYS A 116 13.44 4.45 -0.20
CA LYS A 116 14.86 4.82 -0.08
C LYS A 116 15.19 5.57 1.22
N GLN A 117 14.19 6.13 1.91
CA GLN A 117 14.38 6.76 3.22
C GLN A 117 14.49 5.73 4.36
N ALA A 118 14.15 4.45 4.12
CA ALA A 118 14.27 3.41 5.12
C ALA A 118 15.73 3.25 5.58
N GLN A 119 15.95 3.24 6.89
CA GLN A 119 17.30 3.14 7.46
C GLN A 119 17.59 1.73 7.98
N PRO A 120 18.69 1.09 7.56
CA PRO A 120 19.14 -0.15 8.17
C PRO A 120 19.56 0.09 9.62
N LYS A 121 18.99 -0.66 10.57
CA LYS A 121 19.36 -0.62 11.98
C LYS A 121 19.72 -2.02 12.47
N ASN A 122 20.87 -2.14 13.14
CA ASN A 122 21.30 -3.38 13.79
C ASN A 122 21.07 -3.27 15.30
N TYR A 123 20.63 -4.37 15.89
CA TYR A 123 20.37 -4.50 17.32
C TYR A 123 21.12 -5.69 17.91
N GLY A 124 21.15 -5.80 19.24
CA GLY A 124 21.55 -7.05 19.88
C GLY A 124 20.50 -8.11 19.59
N VAL A 125 20.89 -9.33 19.22
CA VAL A 125 19.93 -10.39 18.86
C VAL A 125 20.22 -11.65 19.63
N VAL A 126 19.15 -12.26 20.16
CA VAL A 126 19.19 -13.58 20.79
C VAL A 126 18.25 -14.51 20.03
N ARG A 127 18.66 -15.77 19.84
CA ARG A 127 17.85 -16.84 19.26
C ARG A 127 17.33 -17.76 20.37
N LEU A 128 16.03 -18.04 20.33
CA LEU A 128 15.35 -19.03 21.13
C LEU A 128 15.09 -20.26 20.25
N GLY A 129 15.86 -21.31 20.49
CA GLY A 129 15.70 -22.62 19.86
C GLY A 129 14.79 -23.54 20.66
N ASN A 130 14.30 -24.59 20.01
CA ASN A 130 13.49 -25.65 20.63
C ASN A 130 12.18 -25.14 21.28
N ILE A 131 11.61 -24.04 20.77
CA ILE A 131 10.35 -23.50 21.28
C ILE A 131 9.15 -24.41 20.93
N PRO A 132 8.10 -24.46 21.75
CA PRO A 132 6.81 -25.07 21.36
C PRO A 132 6.26 -24.45 20.07
N PHE A 133 5.59 -25.24 19.22
CA PHE A 133 5.01 -24.70 17.98
C PHE A 133 3.95 -23.64 18.26
N ALA A 134 3.23 -23.77 19.38
CA ALA A 134 2.19 -22.86 19.81
C ALA A 134 2.69 -21.60 20.54
N THR A 135 4.02 -21.38 20.59
CA THR A 135 4.63 -20.26 21.32
C THR A 135 4.07 -18.91 20.87
N LYS A 136 3.65 -18.09 21.83
CA LYS A 136 3.12 -16.74 21.63
C LYS A 136 4.20 -15.70 21.90
N ARG A 137 4.07 -14.54 21.25
CA ARG A 137 4.94 -13.38 21.50
C ARG A 137 5.01 -13.00 22.99
N SER A 138 3.88 -12.96 23.67
CA SER A 138 3.81 -12.60 25.09
C SER A 138 4.57 -13.58 25.99
N GLU A 139 4.59 -14.87 25.64
CA GLU A 139 5.33 -15.90 26.37
C GLU A 139 6.84 -15.72 26.21
N VAL A 140 7.30 -15.35 25.01
CA VAL A 140 8.71 -15.02 24.76
C VAL A 140 9.14 -13.80 25.58
N ILE A 141 8.32 -12.76 25.64
CA ILE A 141 8.60 -11.56 26.46
C ILE A 141 8.63 -11.92 27.95
N ALA A 142 7.66 -12.72 28.41
CA ALA A 142 7.61 -13.17 29.80
C ALA A 142 8.82 -14.05 30.17
N PHE A 143 9.26 -14.92 29.26
CA PHE A 143 10.42 -15.80 29.41
C PHE A 143 11.71 -15.00 29.65
N LEU A 144 11.95 -13.92 28.87
CA LEU A 144 13.11 -13.05 29.05
C LEU A 144 13.00 -12.18 30.32
N GLY A 145 11.77 -11.85 30.70
CA GLY A 145 11.46 -11.06 31.89
C GLY A 145 11.58 -9.55 31.66
N ARG A 146 10.98 -8.78 32.58
CA ARG A 146 10.81 -7.32 32.44
C ARG A 146 12.11 -6.51 32.35
N ASN A 147 13.22 -7.03 32.89
CA ASN A 147 14.52 -6.36 32.92
C ASN A 147 15.44 -6.76 31.75
N SER A 148 14.91 -7.44 30.74
CA SER A 148 15.69 -7.96 29.63
C SER A 148 16.25 -6.89 28.68
N LYS A 149 15.80 -5.63 28.76
CA LYS A 149 16.25 -4.54 27.86
C LYS A 149 16.04 -4.86 26.36
N ILE A 150 14.97 -5.62 26.06
CA ILE A 150 14.47 -5.77 24.70
C ILE A 150 13.97 -4.42 24.15
N LEU A 151 13.88 -4.29 22.82
CA LEU A 151 13.32 -3.07 22.23
C LEU A 151 11.88 -2.82 22.69
N ASN A 152 11.38 -1.62 22.44
CA ASN A 152 10.01 -1.28 22.77
C ASN A 152 9.04 -2.15 21.94
N ASP A 153 7.91 -2.55 22.53
CA ASP A 153 6.88 -3.33 21.83
C ASP A 153 6.39 -2.69 20.52
N VAL A 154 6.45 -1.36 20.42
CA VAL A 154 6.17 -0.59 19.20
C VAL A 154 7.09 -0.96 18.04
N GLU A 155 8.34 -1.31 18.32
CA GLU A 155 9.34 -1.70 17.32
C GLU A 155 9.21 -3.17 16.89
N GLU A 156 8.27 -3.93 17.48
CA GLU A 156 8.01 -5.33 17.16
C GLU A 156 9.27 -6.24 17.32
N PRO A 157 9.92 -6.27 18.51
CA PRO A 157 11.22 -6.92 18.72
C PRO A 157 11.24 -8.45 18.63
N VAL A 158 10.07 -9.09 18.70
CA VAL A 158 9.96 -10.56 18.78
C VAL A 158 9.55 -11.09 17.42
N HIS A 159 10.44 -11.88 16.82
CA HIS A 159 10.26 -12.46 15.50
C HIS A 159 10.19 -13.99 15.63
N ILE A 160 8.97 -14.54 15.68
CA ILE A 160 8.79 -15.99 15.67
C ILE A 160 8.76 -16.46 14.22
N ILE A 161 9.79 -17.19 13.80
CA ILE A 161 9.95 -17.60 12.40
C ILE A 161 8.92 -18.67 12.05
N MET A 162 8.34 -18.53 10.87
CA MET A 162 7.37 -19.45 10.30
C MET A 162 7.83 -19.80 8.89
N GLU A 163 7.88 -21.09 8.57
CA GLU A 163 8.07 -21.53 7.20
C GLU A 163 6.79 -21.23 6.41
N LYS A 164 6.86 -20.29 5.46
CA LYS A 164 5.67 -19.72 4.79
C LYS A 164 4.91 -20.70 3.89
N VAL A 165 5.48 -21.87 3.58
CA VAL A 165 4.83 -22.91 2.77
C VAL A 165 4.04 -23.90 3.64
N THR A 166 4.59 -24.29 4.79
CA THR A 166 4.01 -25.33 5.66
C THR A 166 3.25 -24.74 6.85
N SER A 167 3.45 -23.46 7.14
CA SER A 167 3.09 -22.76 8.38
C SER A 167 3.76 -23.24 9.65
N LYS A 168 4.78 -24.10 9.54
CA LYS A 168 5.46 -24.62 10.71
C LYS A 168 6.23 -23.53 11.44
N THR A 169 6.02 -23.46 12.76
CA THR A 169 6.82 -22.64 13.67
C THR A 169 8.23 -23.19 13.75
N MET A 170 9.21 -22.31 13.54
CA MET A 170 10.63 -22.59 13.70
C MET A 170 11.11 -21.91 14.99
N ASP A 171 12.32 -21.35 14.98
CA ASP A 171 12.88 -20.65 16.12
C ASP A 171 12.34 -19.22 16.24
N ALA A 172 12.56 -18.60 17.39
CA ALA A 172 12.26 -17.19 17.59
C ALA A 172 13.54 -16.38 17.77
N TYR A 173 13.51 -15.13 17.31
CA TYR A 173 14.55 -14.14 17.55
C TYR A 173 13.98 -12.98 18.34
N VAL A 174 14.79 -12.41 19.22
CA VAL A 174 14.43 -11.23 20.00
C VAL A 174 15.52 -10.18 19.90
N GLU A 175 15.10 -8.95 19.60
CA GLU A 175 15.98 -7.79 19.49
C GLU A 175 16.08 -7.01 20.81
N PHE A 176 17.31 -6.62 21.13
CA PHE A 176 17.74 -5.92 22.33
C PHE A 176 18.32 -4.56 21.98
N MET A 177 18.22 -3.61 22.92
CA MET A 177 18.75 -2.26 22.73
C MET A 177 20.23 -2.25 22.35
N THR A 178 21.02 -3.14 22.96
CA THR A 178 22.46 -3.27 22.73
C THR A 178 22.89 -4.74 22.63
N LEU A 179 24.09 -4.97 22.10
CA LEU A 179 24.70 -6.30 22.11
C LEU A 179 25.01 -6.75 23.55
N GLU A 180 25.44 -5.84 24.43
CA GLU A 180 25.72 -6.20 25.83
C GLU A 180 24.46 -6.66 26.56
N ASP A 181 23.30 -6.06 26.27
CA ASP A 181 22.01 -6.51 26.82
C ASP A 181 21.67 -7.95 26.41
N ALA A 182 21.87 -8.27 25.13
CA ALA A 182 21.68 -9.62 24.61
C ALA A 182 22.62 -10.63 25.27
N MET A 183 23.91 -10.28 25.43
CA MET A 183 24.90 -11.12 26.10
C MET A 183 24.52 -11.40 27.55
N ARG A 184 24.11 -10.37 28.30
CA ARG A 184 23.67 -10.52 29.70
C ARG A 184 22.44 -11.42 29.83
N ALA A 185 21.50 -11.34 28.89
CA ALA A 185 20.32 -12.21 28.89
C ALA A 185 20.71 -13.69 28.70
N VAL A 186 21.65 -13.97 27.80
CA VAL A 186 22.17 -15.32 27.56
C VAL A 186 22.95 -15.83 28.77
N GLU A 187 23.87 -15.04 29.32
CA GLU A 187 24.69 -15.42 30.48
C GLU A 187 23.81 -15.74 31.70
N LYS A 188 22.80 -14.92 31.97
CA LYS A 188 21.81 -15.18 33.03
C LYS A 188 21.08 -16.50 32.80
N HIS A 189 20.70 -16.80 31.57
CA HIS A 189 20.04 -18.05 31.23
C HIS A 189 20.97 -19.26 31.45
N THR A 190 22.22 -19.18 30.99
CA THR A 190 23.24 -20.21 31.21
C THR A 190 23.49 -20.43 32.71
N GLN A 191 23.62 -19.36 33.49
CA GLN A 191 23.81 -19.46 34.94
C GLN A 191 22.61 -20.14 35.63
N ASN A 192 21.39 -19.81 35.21
CA ASN A 192 20.18 -20.45 35.71
C ASN A 192 20.17 -21.95 35.36
N GLN A 193 20.52 -22.31 34.13
CA GLN A 193 20.63 -23.72 33.72
C GLN A 193 21.66 -24.47 34.58
N LEU A 194 22.85 -23.90 34.78
CA LEU A 194 23.90 -24.49 35.62
C LEU A 194 23.48 -24.63 37.09
N SER A 195 22.64 -23.72 37.59
CA SER A 195 22.06 -23.78 38.94
C SER A 195 20.92 -24.80 39.10
N GLY A 196 20.65 -25.62 38.06
CA GLY A 196 19.57 -26.61 38.07
C GLY A 196 18.17 -26.00 37.87
N ARG A 197 18.08 -24.76 37.39
CA ARG A 197 16.83 -24.04 37.10
C ARG A 197 16.68 -23.82 35.59
N PRO A 198 16.44 -24.87 34.79
CA PRO A 198 16.28 -24.72 33.35
C PRO A 198 15.08 -23.82 33.05
N THR A 199 15.30 -22.78 32.24
CA THR A 199 14.21 -21.88 31.83
C THR A 199 13.38 -22.58 30.75
N ARG A 200 12.05 -22.62 30.94
CA ARG A 200 11.12 -23.34 30.07
C ARG A 200 10.11 -22.38 29.45
N LEU A 201 9.59 -22.76 28.30
CA LEU A 201 8.42 -22.13 27.70
C LEU A 201 7.35 -23.22 27.58
N GLY A 202 6.28 -23.07 28.36
CA GLY A 202 5.39 -24.19 28.69
C GLY A 202 6.19 -25.31 29.38
N ASP A 203 6.01 -26.55 28.92
CA ASP A 203 6.72 -27.71 29.47
C ASP A 203 8.10 -27.94 28.83
N ARG A 204 8.45 -27.17 27.80
CA ARG A 204 9.62 -27.43 26.96
C ARG A 204 10.84 -26.62 27.42
N PRO A 205 12.00 -27.25 27.67
CA PRO A 205 13.24 -26.51 27.89
C PRO A 205 13.63 -25.78 26.60
N VAL A 206 13.93 -24.50 26.72
CA VAL A 206 14.27 -23.64 25.57
C VAL A 206 15.76 -23.35 25.57
N ASP A 207 16.37 -23.39 24.39
CA ASP A 207 17.77 -23.04 24.19
C ASP A 207 17.88 -21.55 23.89
N LEU A 208 18.54 -20.79 24.76
CA LEU A 208 18.80 -19.37 24.54
C LEU A 208 20.25 -19.15 24.12
N GLN A 209 20.48 -18.60 22.93
CA GLN A 209 21.83 -18.39 22.38
C GLN A 209 21.98 -16.99 21.82
N LEU A 210 23.18 -16.42 21.99
CA LEU A 210 23.54 -15.17 21.33
C LEU A 210 23.49 -15.38 19.81
N SER A 211 22.89 -14.44 19.10
CA SER A 211 22.75 -14.50 17.65
C SER A 211 23.11 -13.16 17.02
N SER A 212 22.84 -13.03 15.72
CA SER A 212 23.14 -11.83 14.97
C SER A 212 21.92 -11.41 14.15
N GLN A 213 21.90 -10.12 13.83
CA GLN A 213 20.93 -9.57 12.91
C GLN A 213 20.98 -10.27 11.53
N ALA A 214 22.17 -10.65 11.06
CA ALA A 214 22.35 -11.39 9.81
C ALA A 214 21.65 -12.76 9.84
N SER A 215 21.73 -13.48 10.97
CA SER A 215 21.04 -14.77 11.15
C SER A 215 19.52 -14.60 11.13
N LEU A 216 19.01 -13.59 11.84
CA LEU A 216 17.58 -13.24 11.81
C LEU A 216 17.10 -12.94 10.38
N MET A 217 17.83 -12.09 9.65
CA MET A 217 17.47 -11.73 8.27
C MET A 217 17.47 -12.93 7.34
N LYS A 218 18.47 -13.81 7.47
CA LYS A 218 18.55 -15.06 6.69
C LYS A 218 17.32 -15.95 6.91
N ASP A 219 16.87 -16.08 8.15
CA ASP A 219 15.71 -16.92 8.49
C ASP A 219 14.37 -16.27 8.15
N LEU A 220 14.28 -14.93 8.15
CA LEU A 220 13.09 -14.19 7.70
C LEU A 220 12.90 -14.23 6.17
N PHE A 221 14.01 -14.20 5.43
CA PHE A 221 14.03 -14.13 3.96
C PHE A 221 14.76 -15.34 3.35
N PRO A 222 14.24 -16.56 3.55
CA PRO A 222 14.94 -17.80 3.15
C PRO A 222 15.07 -17.96 1.63
N VAL A 223 14.21 -17.29 0.83
CA VAL A 223 14.26 -17.33 -0.64
C VAL A 223 15.28 -16.36 -1.25
N ALA A 224 15.92 -15.52 -0.43
CA ALA A 224 16.95 -14.58 -0.85
C ALA A 224 18.28 -15.29 -1.16
N ALA A 225 18.26 -16.21 -2.14
CA ALA A 225 19.44 -16.90 -2.64
C ALA A 225 20.48 -15.91 -3.15
N GLY A 226 21.76 -16.25 -3.06
CA GLY A 226 22.84 -15.38 -3.54
C GLY A 226 23.02 -14.10 -2.72
N VAL A 227 22.47 -14.01 -1.51
CA VAL A 227 22.65 -12.86 -0.60
C VAL A 227 23.51 -13.24 0.59
N VAL A 228 24.46 -12.38 0.94
CA VAL A 228 25.20 -12.42 2.21
C VAL A 228 24.68 -11.28 3.08
N TRP A 229 24.12 -11.61 4.24
CA TRP A 229 23.62 -10.61 5.17
C TRP A 229 24.77 -10.08 6.04
N LYS A 230 25.06 -8.78 5.96
CA LYS A 230 25.92 -8.04 6.89
C LYS A 230 25.05 -7.22 7.83
N GLY A 231 24.69 -7.83 8.96
CA GLY A 231 23.64 -7.29 9.82
C GLY A 231 22.29 -7.31 9.09
N VAL A 232 21.57 -6.18 9.06
CA VAL A 232 20.37 -5.99 8.22
C VAL A 232 20.67 -5.72 6.74
N THR A 233 21.92 -5.46 6.37
CA THR A 233 22.27 -5.05 5.01
C THR A 233 22.55 -6.25 4.12
N PRO A 234 21.77 -6.45 3.03
CA PRO A 234 22.03 -7.52 2.08
C PRO A 234 23.16 -7.14 1.11
N GLU A 235 24.15 -8.01 0.97
CA GLU A 235 25.13 -7.96 -0.13
C GLU A 235 24.78 -9.02 -1.17
N ILE A 236 24.37 -8.56 -2.35
CA ILE A 236 24.01 -9.44 -3.47
C ILE A 236 25.31 -9.93 -4.12
N GLN A 237 25.47 -11.25 -4.18
CA GLN A 237 26.63 -11.87 -4.82
C GLN A 237 26.58 -11.71 -6.34
N PRO A 238 27.76 -11.67 -7.00
CA PRO A 238 27.82 -11.71 -8.45
C PRO A 238 27.08 -12.91 -9.04
N VAL A 239 26.46 -12.70 -10.20
CA VAL A 239 25.73 -13.74 -10.92
C VAL A 239 26.68 -14.87 -11.29
N LYS A 240 26.31 -16.10 -10.94
CA LYS A 240 26.99 -17.34 -11.31
C LYS A 240 26.22 -18.01 -12.46
N PRO A 241 26.72 -17.97 -13.70
CA PRO A 241 26.00 -18.53 -14.85
C PRO A 241 25.77 -20.05 -14.74
N ASN A 242 26.71 -20.77 -14.12
CA ASN A 242 26.66 -22.23 -13.98
C ASN A 242 25.77 -22.70 -12.82
N GLU A 243 25.33 -21.80 -11.94
CA GLU A 243 24.52 -22.10 -10.77
C GLU A 243 23.31 -21.15 -10.65
N PRO A 244 22.39 -21.14 -11.64
CA PRO A 244 21.27 -20.19 -11.67
C PRO A 244 20.32 -20.30 -10.47
N TRP A 245 20.28 -21.45 -9.79
CA TRP A 245 19.52 -21.63 -8.56
C TRP A 245 20.12 -20.88 -7.36
N SER A 246 21.43 -20.58 -7.39
CA SER A 246 22.14 -19.86 -6.33
C SER A 246 22.11 -18.34 -6.50
N ASN A 247 21.60 -17.83 -7.63
CA ASN A 247 21.57 -16.40 -7.92
C ASN A 247 20.38 -15.70 -7.26
N PHE A 248 20.54 -14.40 -7.00
CA PHE A 248 19.49 -13.57 -6.44
C PHE A 248 18.30 -13.44 -7.40
N LYS A 249 17.10 -13.72 -6.86
CA LYS A 249 15.81 -13.61 -7.55
C LYS A 249 14.85 -12.62 -6.90
N GLY A 250 15.22 -12.12 -5.72
CA GLY A 250 14.35 -11.32 -4.86
C GLY A 250 14.50 -11.69 -3.39
N PHE A 251 14.07 -10.80 -2.52
CA PHE A 251 14.06 -11.05 -1.07
C PHE A 251 12.85 -11.89 -0.63
N ILE A 252 11.79 -11.86 -1.44
CA ILE A 252 10.53 -12.57 -1.19
C ILE A 252 9.89 -12.95 -2.53
N SER A 253 9.12 -14.04 -2.55
CA SER A 253 8.38 -14.46 -3.74
C SER A 253 6.87 -14.20 -3.61
N ALA A 254 6.18 -14.10 -4.74
CA ALA A 254 4.72 -13.94 -4.75
C ALA A 254 4.02 -15.19 -4.17
N GLU A 255 4.60 -16.38 -4.38
CA GLU A 255 4.09 -17.64 -3.87
C GLU A 255 4.15 -17.69 -2.34
N GLU A 256 5.26 -17.25 -1.73
CA GLU A 256 5.37 -17.10 -0.27
C GLU A 256 4.25 -16.19 0.30
N MET A 257 3.94 -15.11 -0.42
CA MET A 257 2.89 -14.15 -0.06
C MET A 257 1.48 -14.73 -0.20
N VAL A 258 1.22 -15.51 -1.26
CA VAL A 258 -0.06 -16.21 -1.45
C VAL A 258 -0.25 -17.29 -0.37
N MET A 259 0.79 -18.08 -0.08
CA MET A 259 0.70 -19.15 0.92
C MET A 259 0.40 -18.60 2.32
N LEU A 260 0.95 -17.44 2.67
CA LEU A 260 0.67 -16.77 3.93
C LEU A 260 -0.83 -16.46 4.12
N VAL A 261 -1.52 -16.04 3.04
CA VAL A 261 -2.98 -15.82 3.05
C VAL A 261 -3.72 -17.17 3.14
N LYS A 262 -3.30 -18.17 2.37
CA LYS A 262 -3.98 -19.48 2.32
C LYS A 262 -3.98 -20.20 3.66
N HIS A 263 -2.92 -20.03 4.46
CA HIS A 263 -2.84 -20.56 5.82
C HIS A 263 -3.95 -20.04 6.75
N VAL A 264 -4.45 -18.82 6.52
CA VAL A 264 -5.56 -18.22 7.27
C VAL A 264 -6.91 -18.51 6.61
N GLU A 265 -6.98 -18.43 5.28
CA GLU A 265 -8.22 -18.64 4.53
C GLU A 265 -8.72 -20.09 4.63
N VAL A 266 -7.79 -21.06 4.67
CA VAL A 266 -8.07 -22.50 4.61
C VAL A 266 -7.36 -23.24 5.77
N PRO A 267 -7.69 -22.93 7.05
CA PRO A 267 -6.91 -23.37 8.20
C PRO A 267 -6.89 -24.90 8.38
N HIS A 268 -7.91 -25.62 7.88
CA HIS A 268 -7.97 -27.07 7.92
C HIS A 268 -6.91 -27.76 7.03
N ARG A 269 -6.30 -27.03 6.09
CA ARG A 269 -5.15 -27.50 5.29
C ARG A 269 -3.81 -27.10 5.92
N SER A 270 -3.81 -26.48 7.10
CA SER A 270 -2.63 -25.89 7.74
C SER A 270 -2.65 -26.17 9.24
N PRO A 271 -2.25 -27.39 9.66
CA PRO A 271 -2.40 -27.83 11.05
C PRO A 271 -1.71 -26.90 12.05
N PHE A 272 -0.52 -26.37 11.71
CA PHE A 272 0.21 -25.44 12.59
C PHE A 272 -0.48 -24.06 12.71
N SER A 273 -1.07 -23.55 11.62
CA SER A 273 -1.83 -22.29 11.66
C SER A 273 -3.14 -22.43 12.42
N LYS A 274 -3.72 -23.64 12.48
CA LYS A 274 -4.90 -23.90 13.30
C LYS A 274 -4.62 -23.74 14.80
N GLU A 275 -3.44 -24.15 15.26
CA GLU A 275 -3.04 -24.01 16.67
C GLU A 275 -2.60 -22.58 17.03
N CYS A 276 -2.10 -21.82 16.04
CA CYS A 276 -1.66 -20.44 16.21
C CYS A 276 -2.14 -19.56 15.05
N PRO A 277 -3.44 -19.21 15.03
CA PRO A 277 -4.02 -18.47 13.91
C PRO A 277 -3.48 -17.05 13.80
N GLN A 278 -2.89 -16.50 14.86
CA GLN A 278 -2.20 -15.21 14.84
C GLN A 278 -0.86 -15.24 14.08
N ARG A 279 -0.24 -16.41 13.87
CA ARG A 279 1.14 -16.49 13.39
C ARG A 279 1.34 -15.93 11.97
N PRO A 280 0.46 -16.19 10.98
CA PRO A 280 0.61 -15.60 9.65
C PRO A 280 0.66 -14.06 9.68
N TYR A 281 -0.11 -13.45 10.59
CA TYR A 281 -0.10 -11.99 10.80
C TYR A 281 1.20 -11.49 11.43
N GLU A 282 1.73 -12.20 12.42
CA GLU A 282 3.01 -11.86 13.06
C GLU A 282 4.20 -12.05 12.09
N CYS A 283 4.12 -13.06 11.22
CA CYS A 283 5.04 -13.27 10.13
C CYS A 283 4.99 -12.10 9.13
N LEU A 284 3.78 -11.65 8.74
CA LEU A 284 3.62 -10.46 7.90
C LEU A 284 4.23 -9.21 8.55
N ILE A 285 3.95 -8.96 9.84
CA ILE A 285 4.51 -7.80 10.56
C ILE A 285 6.04 -7.82 10.52
N SER A 286 6.65 -8.95 10.87
CA SER A 286 8.11 -9.10 10.83
C SER A 286 8.67 -8.92 9.41
N THR A 287 7.96 -9.44 8.41
CA THR A 287 8.30 -9.29 6.99
C THR A 287 8.30 -7.82 6.61
N LEU A 288 7.20 -7.07 6.83
CA LEU A 288 7.08 -5.65 6.47
C LEU A 288 8.11 -4.77 7.19
N ARG A 289 8.36 -5.05 8.48
CA ARG A 289 9.28 -4.30 9.33
C ARG A 289 10.75 -4.51 8.98
N LYS A 290 11.13 -5.73 8.59
CA LYS A 290 12.52 -6.10 8.32
C LYS A 290 12.86 -6.11 6.84
N PHE A 291 11.89 -6.03 5.93
CA PHE A 291 12.18 -6.00 4.51
C PHE A 291 13.12 -4.85 4.15
N PRO A 292 14.18 -5.08 3.34
CA PRO A 292 15.19 -4.08 3.04
C PRO A 292 14.67 -3.07 2.00
N TRP A 293 13.64 -2.30 2.34
CA TRP A 293 12.95 -1.37 1.43
C TRP A 293 13.87 -0.35 0.75
N TYR A 294 15.00 -0.01 1.37
CA TYR A 294 15.99 0.89 0.82
C TYR A 294 16.75 0.33 -0.40
N MET A 295 16.69 -0.98 -0.63
CA MET A 295 17.27 -1.65 -1.81
C MET A 295 16.35 -1.49 -3.03
N THR A 296 15.98 -0.25 -3.38
CA THR A 296 14.95 0.03 -4.40
C THR A 296 15.34 -0.39 -5.81
N GLU A 297 16.63 -0.63 -6.05
CA GLU A 297 17.18 -1.20 -7.29
C GLU A 297 17.01 -2.73 -7.40
N CYS A 298 16.62 -3.38 -6.30
CA CYS A 298 16.50 -4.83 -6.19
C CYS A 298 15.07 -5.30 -5.90
N ILE A 299 14.13 -4.36 -5.83
CA ILE A 299 12.72 -4.60 -5.50
C ILE A 299 11.88 -4.17 -6.69
N THR A 300 11.04 -5.06 -7.18
CA THR A 300 10.13 -4.75 -8.29
C THR A 300 8.79 -4.20 -7.79
N VAL A 301 8.09 -3.48 -8.67
CA VAL A 301 6.71 -3.05 -8.46
C VAL A 301 5.79 -4.24 -8.16
N GLY A 302 5.98 -5.36 -8.87
CA GLY A 302 5.23 -6.59 -8.67
C GLY A 302 5.45 -7.22 -7.29
N GLN A 303 6.70 -7.25 -6.80
CA GLN A 303 7.02 -7.76 -5.47
C GLN A 303 6.36 -6.93 -4.36
N ARG A 304 6.46 -5.60 -4.45
CA ARG A 304 5.75 -4.70 -3.53
C ARG A 304 4.24 -4.94 -3.58
N ASN A 305 3.68 -5.04 -4.79
CA ASN A 305 2.25 -5.29 -4.95
C ASN A 305 1.84 -6.62 -4.28
N ALA A 306 2.60 -7.71 -4.45
CA ALA A 306 2.32 -8.97 -3.79
C ALA A 306 2.26 -8.83 -2.25
N MET A 307 3.21 -8.12 -1.64
CA MET A 307 3.21 -7.83 -0.20
C MET A 307 2.00 -6.99 0.23
N PHE A 308 1.62 -6.00 -0.58
CA PHE A 308 0.43 -5.19 -0.35
C PHE A 308 -0.86 -6.01 -0.44
N GLN A 309 -1.04 -6.81 -1.49
CA GLN A 309 -2.22 -7.67 -1.66
C GLN A 309 -2.38 -8.64 -0.48
N THR A 310 -1.30 -9.30 -0.07
CA THR A 310 -1.30 -10.18 1.11
C THR A 310 -1.66 -9.42 2.39
N THR A 311 -1.14 -8.21 2.58
CA THR A 311 -1.50 -7.37 3.74
C THR A 311 -2.99 -7.05 3.75
N ARG A 312 -3.53 -6.65 2.60
CA ARG A 312 -4.93 -6.31 2.40
C ARG A 312 -5.86 -7.49 2.70
N ASP A 313 -5.52 -8.66 2.17
CA ASP A 313 -6.33 -9.86 2.30
C ASP A 313 -6.28 -10.40 3.73
N LEU A 314 -5.11 -10.39 4.38
CA LEU A 314 -4.98 -10.73 5.79
C LEU A 314 -5.78 -9.78 6.68
N LEU A 315 -5.70 -8.46 6.49
CA LEU A 315 -6.50 -7.49 7.25
C LEU A 315 -8.01 -7.77 7.14
N ARG A 316 -8.51 -8.05 5.93
CA ARG A 316 -9.92 -8.40 5.70
C ARG A 316 -10.31 -9.70 6.40
N LEU A 317 -9.45 -10.73 6.33
CA LEU A 317 -9.68 -11.99 7.02
C LEU A 317 -9.70 -11.81 8.55
N LEU A 318 -8.82 -10.95 9.09
CA LEU A 318 -8.78 -10.64 10.51
C LEU A 318 -10.03 -9.89 10.97
N LEU A 319 -10.47 -8.87 10.22
CA LEU A 319 -11.72 -8.15 10.50
C LEU A 319 -12.93 -9.09 10.49
N LYS A 320 -13.04 -9.94 9.48
CA LYS A 320 -14.09 -10.96 9.41
C LYS A 320 -14.07 -11.92 10.60
N SER A 321 -12.88 -12.28 11.08
CA SER A 321 -12.74 -13.14 12.25
C SER A 321 -13.12 -12.43 13.56
N LEU A 322 -12.79 -11.14 13.67
CA LEU A 322 -13.22 -10.29 14.79
C LEU A 322 -14.73 -10.13 14.85
N ASP A 323 -15.38 -9.93 13.70
CA ASP A 323 -16.84 -9.79 13.61
C ASP A 323 -17.57 -11.07 14.00
N LYS A 324 -16.99 -12.23 13.69
CA LYS A 324 -17.53 -13.54 14.05
C LYS A 324 -17.21 -13.95 15.49
N GLY A 325 -16.14 -13.42 16.06
CA GLY A 325 -15.61 -13.84 17.36
C GLY A 325 -14.97 -15.22 17.35
N ASP A 326 -14.28 -15.61 16.26
CA ASP A 326 -13.75 -16.98 16.10
C ASP A 326 -12.68 -17.33 17.17
N ASP A 327 -11.77 -16.40 17.50
CA ASP A 327 -10.76 -16.52 18.56
C ASP A 327 -10.47 -15.16 19.19
N THR A 328 -11.22 -14.82 20.23
CA THR A 328 -11.11 -13.51 20.90
C THR A 328 -9.81 -13.32 21.68
N VAL A 329 -9.05 -14.39 21.92
CA VAL A 329 -7.80 -14.35 22.70
C VAL A 329 -6.64 -14.01 21.80
N THR A 330 -6.51 -14.68 20.65
CA THR A 330 -5.35 -14.50 19.75
C THR A 330 -5.65 -13.60 18.55
N LEU A 331 -6.83 -13.73 17.94
CA LEU A 331 -7.30 -12.90 16.84
C LEU A 331 -8.12 -11.73 17.39
N ASN A 332 -7.39 -10.75 17.94
CA ASN A 332 -7.98 -9.66 18.69
C ASN A 332 -7.68 -8.28 18.06
N LYS A 333 -8.34 -7.23 18.59
CA LYS A 333 -8.14 -5.85 18.11
C LYS A 333 -6.70 -5.35 18.26
N GLN A 334 -5.93 -5.90 19.21
CA GLN A 334 -4.52 -5.54 19.37
C GLN A 334 -3.69 -6.07 18.19
N LEU A 335 -3.94 -7.31 17.73
CA LEU A 335 -3.31 -7.85 16.53
C LEU A 335 -3.67 -7.01 15.29
N LEU A 336 -4.95 -6.64 15.13
CA LEU A 336 -5.39 -5.77 14.03
C LEU A 336 -4.62 -4.45 14.01
N ARG A 337 -4.51 -3.77 15.16
CA ARG A 337 -3.74 -2.52 15.28
C ARG A 337 -2.27 -2.71 14.94
N ARG A 338 -1.65 -3.82 15.36
CA ARG A 338 -0.25 -4.12 15.03
C ARG A 338 -0.03 -4.31 13.53
N VAL A 339 -0.90 -5.09 12.87
CA VAL A 339 -0.82 -5.30 11.41
C VAL A 339 -1.06 -3.99 10.66
N ALA A 340 -2.10 -3.24 11.02
CA ALA A 340 -2.42 -1.95 10.42
C ALA A 340 -1.27 -0.96 10.59
N LYS A 341 -0.71 -0.84 11.79
CA LYS A 341 0.44 0.02 12.08
C LYS A 341 1.66 -0.37 11.25
N ALA A 342 2.03 -1.65 11.21
CA ALA A 342 3.16 -2.12 10.42
C ALA A 342 2.98 -1.82 8.92
N ALA A 343 1.75 -1.88 8.42
CA ALA A 343 1.41 -1.58 7.03
C ALA A 343 1.41 -0.06 6.75
N MET A 344 0.88 0.77 7.65
CA MET A 344 0.87 2.24 7.51
C MET A 344 2.29 2.83 7.63
N GLU A 345 3.13 2.27 8.49
CA GLU A 345 4.54 2.65 8.65
C GLU A 345 5.46 2.02 7.59
N CYS A 346 4.93 1.14 6.71
CA CYS A 346 5.70 0.47 5.67
C CYS A 346 6.29 1.51 4.68
N PRO A 347 7.63 1.62 4.55
CA PRO A 347 8.25 2.56 3.62
C PRO A 347 8.01 2.18 2.15
N GLY A 348 7.80 0.89 1.86
CA GLY A 348 7.57 0.41 0.51
C GLY A 348 6.19 0.71 -0.05
N PHE A 349 5.19 0.92 0.80
CA PHE A 349 3.81 1.11 0.35
C PHE A 349 3.57 2.55 -0.12
N THR A 350 2.90 2.67 -1.26
CA THR A 350 2.53 3.97 -1.83
C THR A 350 1.49 4.68 -0.97
N THR A 351 1.31 5.97 -1.20
CA THR A 351 0.24 6.76 -0.57
C THR A 351 -1.13 6.08 -0.75
N LEU A 352 -1.46 5.66 -1.98
CA LEU A 352 -2.72 4.98 -2.26
C LEU A 352 -2.85 3.62 -1.58
N MET A 353 -1.78 2.83 -1.53
CA MET A 353 -1.80 1.54 -0.82
C MET A 353 -2.12 1.71 0.67
N LYS A 354 -1.58 2.77 1.28
CA LYS A 354 -1.85 3.10 2.68
C LYS A 354 -3.27 3.66 2.89
N ASP A 355 -3.79 4.44 1.94
CA ASP A 355 -5.20 4.87 1.91
C ASP A 355 -6.15 3.66 1.88
N ASP A 356 -5.88 2.66 1.03
CA ASP A 356 -6.63 1.41 0.98
C ASP A 356 -6.61 0.68 2.34
N ILE A 357 -5.46 0.64 3.01
CA ILE A 357 -5.32 0.03 4.34
C ILE A 357 -6.15 0.80 5.38
N ALA A 358 -6.02 2.13 5.40
CA ALA A 358 -6.76 3.01 6.29
C ALA A 358 -8.28 2.84 6.13
N TRP A 359 -8.75 2.77 4.88
CA TRP A 359 -10.16 2.50 4.57
C TRP A 359 -10.61 1.13 5.08
N ILE A 360 -9.82 0.07 4.87
CA ILE A 360 -10.16 -1.29 5.31
C ILE A 360 -10.36 -1.36 6.83
N VAL A 361 -9.49 -0.71 7.60
CA VAL A 361 -9.53 -0.78 9.07
C VAL A 361 -10.40 0.31 9.70
N GLY A 362 -11.03 1.17 8.90
CA GLY A 362 -11.88 2.27 9.37
C GLY A 362 -11.11 3.35 10.14
N MET A 363 -9.89 3.66 9.69
CA MET A 363 -9.02 4.65 10.32
C MET A 363 -9.53 6.07 10.07
N ASP A 364 -9.64 6.89 11.13
CA ASP A 364 -10.08 8.28 11.00
C ASP A 364 -9.00 9.20 10.39
N ASP A 365 -9.41 10.36 9.87
CA ASP A 365 -8.50 11.30 9.21
C ASP A 365 -7.35 11.79 10.12
N GLY A 366 -7.59 11.88 11.43
CA GLY A 366 -6.57 12.28 12.40
C GLY A 366 -5.49 11.22 12.53
N GLU A 367 -5.89 9.96 12.67
CA GLU A 367 -4.97 8.82 12.71
C GLU A 367 -4.22 8.68 11.37
N GLN A 368 -4.89 8.81 10.23
CA GLN A 368 -4.25 8.78 8.91
C GLN A 368 -3.17 9.88 8.78
N ARG A 369 -3.48 11.11 9.22
CA ARG A 369 -2.50 12.21 9.25
C ARG A 369 -1.30 11.92 10.15
N SER A 370 -1.49 11.20 11.26
CA SER A 370 -0.38 10.80 12.14
C SER A 370 0.63 9.86 11.46
N TYR A 371 0.20 9.13 10.43
CA TYR A 371 1.06 8.33 9.55
C TYR A 371 1.61 9.10 8.34
N GLY A 372 1.39 10.42 8.27
CA GLY A 372 1.87 11.26 7.19
C GLY A 372 1.07 11.15 5.89
N GLN A 373 -0.18 10.66 5.92
CA GLN A 373 -1.05 10.67 4.74
C GLN A 373 -1.37 12.11 4.28
N PRO A 374 -1.32 12.40 2.97
CA PRO A 374 -1.80 13.66 2.44
C PRO A 374 -3.33 13.71 2.47
N ARG A 375 -3.89 14.93 2.30
CA ARG A 375 -5.34 15.18 2.40
C ARG A 375 -6.19 14.34 1.44
N PHE A 376 -5.69 14.09 0.23
CA PHE A 376 -6.39 13.36 -0.82
C PHE A 376 -5.62 12.09 -1.22
N ALA A 377 -5.24 11.28 -0.24
CA ALA A 377 -4.40 10.09 -0.46
C ALA A 377 -4.95 9.12 -1.52
N SER A 378 -6.28 8.93 -1.55
CA SER A 378 -7.00 8.16 -2.58
C SER A 378 -6.81 8.65 -4.03
N SER A 379 -6.37 9.90 -4.21
CA SER A 379 -6.11 10.52 -5.51
C SER A 379 -4.64 10.45 -5.96
N TRP A 380 -3.75 9.78 -5.21
CA TRP A 380 -2.34 9.53 -5.58
C TRP A 380 -2.17 8.27 -6.45
N ARG A 381 -3.12 8.01 -7.36
CA ARG A 381 -3.19 6.78 -8.17
C ARG A 381 -2.02 6.56 -9.13
N HIS A 382 -1.30 7.63 -9.47
CA HIS A 382 -0.27 7.59 -10.49
C HIS A 382 1.15 7.77 -9.93
N GLN A 383 1.27 7.82 -8.60
CA GLN A 383 2.53 7.89 -7.88
C GLN A 383 2.83 6.52 -7.31
N TYR A 384 3.79 5.84 -7.91
CA TYR A 384 4.25 4.53 -7.52
C TYR A 384 5.52 4.58 -6.68
N ALA A 385 6.29 5.66 -6.69
CA ALA A 385 7.49 5.79 -5.87
C ALA A 385 7.46 6.99 -4.94
N LEU A 386 6.83 8.08 -5.38
CA LEU A 386 6.83 9.33 -4.65
C LEU A 386 5.73 9.41 -3.58
N VAL A 387 6.10 9.96 -2.43
CA VAL A 387 5.19 10.29 -1.32
C VAL A 387 5.46 11.71 -0.83
N PRO A 388 4.54 12.32 -0.06
CA PRO A 388 4.84 13.58 0.62
C PRO A 388 6.07 13.45 1.52
N LYS A 389 6.99 14.42 1.40
CA LYS A 389 8.16 14.54 2.27
C LYS A 389 7.70 14.74 3.71
N PRO A 390 8.21 13.96 4.68
CA PRO A 390 7.85 14.14 6.09
C PRO A 390 8.09 15.58 6.54
N SER A 391 7.16 16.11 7.34
CA SER A 391 7.18 17.49 7.84
C SER A 391 7.03 18.60 6.79
N MET A 392 6.79 18.26 5.52
CA MET A 392 6.44 19.27 4.53
C MET A 392 5.03 19.82 4.82
N PRO A 393 4.83 21.14 4.86
CA PRO A 393 3.50 21.71 4.97
C PRO A 393 2.59 21.22 3.84
N LEU A 394 1.37 20.79 4.20
CA LEU A 394 0.43 20.22 3.23
C LEU A 394 0.09 21.20 2.10
N ASP A 395 -0.02 22.48 2.40
CA ASP A 395 -0.30 23.52 1.41
C ASP A 395 0.81 23.67 0.36
N VAL A 396 2.08 23.40 0.72
CA VAL A 396 3.18 23.32 -0.24
C VAL A 396 3.00 22.11 -1.17
N VAL A 397 2.66 20.93 -0.61
CA VAL A 397 2.37 19.72 -1.42
C VAL A 397 1.24 20.01 -2.42
N GLU A 398 0.14 20.59 -1.96
CA GLU A 398 -1.03 20.94 -2.77
C GLU A 398 -0.67 21.96 -3.87
N TRP A 399 0.20 22.92 -3.57
CA TRP A 399 0.67 23.91 -4.55
C TRP A 399 1.45 23.27 -5.70
N TYR A 400 2.40 22.35 -5.39
CA TYR A 400 3.13 21.61 -6.44
C TYR A 400 2.20 20.73 -7.27
N ILE A 401 1.26 20.02 -6.64
CA ILE A 401 0.28 19.19 -7.36
C ILE A 401 -0.58 20.05 -8.28
N THR A 402 -1.00 21.23 -7.82
CA THR A 402 -1.77 22.18 -8.64
C THR A 402 -0.96 22.67 -9.84
N ALA A 403 0.30 23.06 -9.65
CA ALA A 403 1.20 23.47 -10.74
C ALA A 403 1.39 22.35 -11.79
N ILE A 404 1.62 21.11 -11.32
CA ILE A 404 1.75 19.93 -12.19
C ILE A 404 0.44 19.67 -12.95
N ARG A 405 -0.69 19.69 -12.27
CA ARG A 405 -2.01 19.49 -12.87
C ARG A 405 -2.28 20.54 -13.95
N GLU A 406 -2.11 21.81 -13.64
CA GLU A 406 -2.40 22.90 -14.58
C GLU A 406 -1.52 22.84 -15.82
N GLN A 407 -0.21 22.60 -15.65
CA GLN A 407 0.69 22.51 -16.78
C GLN A 407 0.40 21.29 -17.66
N THR A 408 0.19 20.12 -17.06
CA THR A 408 -0.14 18.90 -17.82
C THR A 408 -1.48 19.00 -18.54
N MET A 409 -2.46 19.71 -17.96
CA MET A 409 -3.70 20.06 -18.66
C MET A 409 -3.40 20.91 -19.89
N ARG A 410 -2.66 22.02 -19.75
CA ARG A 410 -2.29 22.88 -20.89
C ARG A 410 -1.61 22.08 -22.00
N ASP A 411 -0.65 21.23 -21.64
CA ASP A 411 0.11 20.39 -22.57
C ASP A 411 -0.82 19.45 -23.36
N VAL A 412 -1.78 18.80 -22.70
CA VAL A 412 -2.74 17.90 -23.37
C VAL A 412 -3.76 18.68 -24.22
N PHE A 413 -4.23 19.84 -23.75
CA PHE A 413 -5.19 20.66 -24.51
C PHE A 413 -4.60 21.26 -25.77
N ALA A 414 -3.28 21.49 -25.80
CA ALA A 414 -2.54 21.97 -26.96
C ALA A 414 -2.29 20.89 -28.03
N ARG A 415 -2.50 19.60 -27.72
CA ARG A 415 -2.31 18.50 -28.69
C ARG A 415 -3.39 18.49 -29.78
N PRO A 416 -3.09 17.94 -30.98
CA PRO A 416 -4.08 17.72 -32.02
C PRO A 416 -5.31 16.95 -31.50
N HIS A 417 -6.48 17.22 -32.07
CA HIS A 417 -7.76 16.69 -31.58
C HIS A 417 -7.78 15.15 -31.41
N GLY A 418 -7.19 14.42 -32.37
CA GLY A 418 -7.15 12.96 -32.32
C GLY A 418 -6.40 12.41 -31.10
N GLU A 419 -5.17 12.88 -30.87
CA GLU A 419 -4.36 12.47 -29.73
C GLU A 419 -4.98 12.91 -28.39
N ARG A 420 -5.49 14.15 -28.35
CA ARG A 420 -6.16 14.69 -27.16
C ARG A 420 -7.36 13.84 -26.76
N ARG A 421 -8.18 13.41 -27.73
CA ARG A 421 -9.38 12.60 -27.47
C ARG A 421 -9.03 11.26 -26.83
N VAL A 422 -8.01 10.56 -27.35
CA VAL A 422 -7.55 9.28 -26.79
C VAL A 422 -7.12 9.43 -25.33
N ILE A 423 -6.38 10.50 -25.02
CA ILE A 423 -5.93 10.79 -23.66
C ILE A 423 -7.11 11.12 -22.74
N GLN A 424 -8.07 11.92 -23.21
CA GLN A 424 -9.26 12.30 -22.47
C GLN A 424 -10.18 11.11 -22.19
N ASP A 425 -10.36 10.21 -23.16
CA ASP A 425 -11.15 8.98 -23.00
C ASP A 425 -10.53 8.08 -21.94
N LYS A 426 -9.19 7.93 -21.93
CA LYS A 426 -8.49 7.20 -20.87
C LYS A 426 -8.60 7.91 -19.51
N ALA A 427 -8.60 9.24 -19.49
CA ALA A 427 -8.72 10.01 -18.26
C ALA A 427 -10.06 9.80 -17.53
N LEU A 428 -11.14 9.47 -18.25
CA LEU A 428 -12.44 9.13 -17.66
C LEU A 428 -12.38 7.90 -16.74
N SER A 429 -11.36 7.05 -16.92
CA SER A 429 -11.16 5.83 -16.13
C SER A 429 -10.24 6.03 -14.91
N THR A 430 -9.72 7.24 -14.70
CA THR A 430 -8.76 7.53 -13.63
C THR A 430 -9.05 8.86 -12.93
N ASP A 431 -8.22 9.21 -11.95
CA ASP A 431 -8.33 10.41 -11.14
C ASP A 431 -7.58 11.60 -11.77
N GLY A 432 -8.22 12.77 -11.81
CA GLY A 432 -7.68 14.01 -12.42
C GLY A 432 -6.93 14.92 -11.46
N TYR A 433 -6.70 14.51 -10.21
CA TYR A 433 -6.10 15.33 -9.16
C TYR A 433 -4.69 15.82 -9.51
N TRP A 434 -3.89 14.95 -10.14
CA TRP A 434 -2.56 15.28 -10.69
C TRP A 434 -2.59 15.71 -12.17
N GLY A 435 -3.78 15.97 -12.71
CA GLY A 435 -3.99 16.25 -14.14
C GLY A 435 -3.59 15.06 -15.01
N TYR A 436 -2.78 15.34 -16.04
CA TYR A 436 -2.29 14.32 -16.98
C TYR A 436 -0.84 13.90 -16.69
N PHE A 437 -0.38 14.01 -15.44
CA PHE A 437 0.95 13.55 -15.02
C PHE A 437 1.29 12.13 -15.53
N TRP A 438 0.32 11.22 -15.47
CA TRP A 438 0.49 9.84 -15.94
C TRP A 438 0.77 9.71 -17.45
N VAL A 439 0.42 10.72 -18.26
CA VAL A 439 0.74 10.77 -19.69
C VAL A 439 2.21 11.10 -19.89
N GLU A 440 2.78 11.97 -19.05
CA GLU A 440 4.20 12.34 -19.13
C GLU A 440 5.11 11.22 -18.65
N VAL A 441 4.71 10.54 -17.56
CA VAL A 441 5.48 9.41 -17.02
C VAL A 441 5.44 8.19 -17.94
N ASP A 442 4.29 7.98 -18.61
CA ASP A 442 4.06 6.91 -19.57
C ASP A 442 4.59 5.54 -19.12
N TYR A 443 4.12 5.09 -17.94
CA TYR A 443 4.51 3.77 -17.45
C TYR A 443 4.19 2.67 -18.47
N PRO A 444 5.09 1.67 -18.62
CA PRO A 444 4.76 0.48 -19.37
C PRO A 444 3.59 -0.25 -18.72
N THR A 445 3.00 -1.20 -19.44
CA THR A 445 1.86 -1.99 -18.94
C THR A 445 2.21 -3.48 -18.83
N GLY A 446 1.41 -4.22 -18.06
CA GLY A 446 1.58 -5.66 -17.88
C GLY A 446 2.92 -6.05 -17.22
N ALA A 447 3.52 -7.14 -17.68
CA ALA A 447 4.74 -7.70 -17.06
C ALA A 447 5.92 -6.72 -17.06
N ALA A 448 6.00 -5.81 -18.03
CA ALA A 448 7.05 -4.79 -18.05
C ALA A 448 6.91 -3.81 -16.87
N PHE A 449 5.68 -3.48 -16.47
CA PHE A 449 5.41 -2.69 -15.29
C PHE A 449 5.74 -3.47 -14.00
N ASP A 450 5.28 -4.72 -13.91
CA ASP A 450 5.48 -5.52 -12.71
C ASP A 450 6.96 -5.82 -12.44
N ASN A 451 7.78 -5.92 -13.49
CA ASN A 451 9.23 -6.15 -13.40
C ASN A 451 10.04 -4.85 -13.28
N MET A 452 9.40 -3.67 -13.35
CA MET A 452 10.07 -2.40 -13.15
C MET A 452 10.57 -2.31 -11.70
N MET A 453 11.82 -1.88 -11.52
CA MET A 453 12.40 -1.64 -10.20
C MET A 453 11.82 -0.37 -9.57
N LEU A 454 11.67 -0.35 -8.25
CA LEU A 454 11.17 0.82 -7.53
C LEU A 454 12.04 2.07 -7.77
N ALA A 455 13.37 1.90 -7.84
CA ALA A 455 14.30 2.99 -8.17
C ALA A 455 14.02 3.59 -9.56
N HIS A 456 13.71 2.76 -10.55
CA HIS A 456 13.40 3.24 -11.90
C HIS A 456 12.05 3.96 -11.92
N ALA A 457 11.04 3.47 -11.19
CA ALA A 457 9.78 4.17 -11.01
C ALA A 457 9.98 5.57 -10.39
N ALA A 458 10.85 5.69 -9.38
CA ALA A 458 11.20 6.98 -8.78
C ALA A 458 11.88 7.92 -9.77
N GLN A 459 12.83 7.40 -10.56
CA GLN A 459 13.56 8.16 -11.57
C GLN A 459 12.63 8.76 -12.63
N VAL A 460 11.71 7.97 -13.19
CA VAL A 460 10.77 8.47 -14.20
C VAL A 460 9.77 9.46 -13.62
N GLU A 461 9.30 9.27 -12.38
CA GLU A 461 8.41 10.23 -11.72
C GLU A 461 9.09 11.57 -11.45
N PHE A 462 10.29 11.56 -10.86
CA PHE A 462 11.04 12.79 -10.62
C PHE A 462 11.38 13.50 -11.93
N SER A 463 11.81 12.77 -12.96
CA SER A 463 12.14 13.35 -14.27
C SER A 463 10.91 14.02 -14.90
N ALA A 464 9.73 13.40 -14.80
CA ALA A 464 8.48 13.99 -15.26
C ALA A 464 8.11 15.25 -14.46
N ILE A 465 8.23 15.21 -13.13
CA ILE A 465 7.97 16.37 -12.27
C ILE A 465 8.88 17.55 -12.65
N GLU A 466 10.18 17.32 -12.78
CA GLU A 466 11.14 18.36 -13.16
C GLU A 466 10.82 18.95 -14.54
N ALA A 467 10.55 18.09 -15.54
CA ALA A 467 10.20 18.52 -16.88
C ALA A 467 8.91 19.35 -16.92
N ILE A 468 7.87 18.94 -16.18
CA ILE A 468 6.60 19.66 -16.09
C ILE A 468 6.81 21.01 -15.40
N LEU A 469 7.51 21.05 -14.26
CA LEU A 469 7.74 22.29 -13.52
C LEU A 469 8.61 23.28 -14.30
N ALA A 470 9.59 22.80 -15.07
CA ALA A 470 10.37 23.62 -15.98
C ALA A 470 9.48 24.34 -17.00
N ARG A 471 8.51 23.64 -17.61
CA ARG A 471 7.55 24.26 -18.55
C ARG A 471 6.57 25.20 -17.87
N ALA A 472 6.13 24.83 -16.67
CA ALA A 472 5.21 25.63 -15.87
C ALA A 472 5.83 26.96 -15.38
N SER A 473 7.15 27.02 -15.20
CA SER A 473 7.83 28.21 -14.70
C SER A 473 7.72 29.46 -15.59
N GLY A 474 7.38 29.30 -16.87
CA GLY A 474 7.05 30.42 -17.75
C GLY A 474 5.69 31.07 -17.44
N PHE A 475 4.86 30.43 -16.61
CA PHE A 475 3.48 30.82 -16.32
C PHE A 475 3.12 30.88 -14.83
N MET A 476 3.98 30.32 -13.96
CA MET A 476 3.84 30.40 -12.50
C MET A 476 4.32 31.74 -11.99
#